data_AF-A0A0P7DUN5-F1
#
_entry.id   AF-A0A0P7DUN5-F1
#
_cell.length_a   1.000
_cell.length_b   1.000
_cell.length_c   1.000
_cell.angle_alpha   90.00
_cell.angle_beta   90.00
_cell.angle_gamma   90.00
#
_symmetry.space_group_name_H-M   'P 1'
#
loop_
_entity.id
_entity.type
_entity.pdbx_description
1 polymer ?
#
loop_
_entity_poly.entity_id
_entity_poly.type
_entity_poly.pdbx_seq_one_letter_code
_entity_poly.pdbx_strand_id
1 'polypeptide(L)'
;MKFGSIAIVSLIVLLLTGCTTIKVEESHFLYPDKKITMREIQNVDATAKKQEVTLSTDEGITLKGTLIKVADARATVIYFGGNQFRVSAAGGDPAKLLLPFQVNILMMDHRGYGLSSGVPSVANLKADALLVFDYVKGRADLSTLPVVIHGHSLGSMIAGYVASQRNVDALVLEGSVTNVEQMTAARIPWFAKPFVSVEFSEEINQVDNLKVLQVYQAPLLIITGEKDTQTPPELAEDLYQHAKSQQKQLYIAKGKHHSNALTGKQLATHYEQLLKQITLSKSS
;
A
#
# COMPACT_ATOMS: atom_id res chain seq x y z
N MET A 1 61.18 12.63 2.09
CA MET A 1 59.90 12.22 2.71
C MET A 1 58.71 12.87 1.97
N LYS A 2 58.30 12.35 0.80
CA LYS A 2 57.08 12.81 0.07
C LYS A 2 56.31 11.70 -0.64
N PHE A 3 56.79 10.44 -0.60
CA PHE A 3 56.15 9.32 -1.29
C PHE A 3 55.02 8.64 -0.48
N GLY A 4 55.01 8.77 0.85
CA GLY A 4 53.98 8.15 1.71
C GLY A 4 52.59 8.78 1.61
N SER A 5 52.49 10.09 1.40
CA SER A 5 51.21 10.81 1.34
C SER A 5 50.44 10.56 0.02
N ILE A 6 51.15 10.31 -1.09
CA ILE A 6 50.53 10.03 -2.39
C ILE A 6 49.90 8.63 -2.42
N ALA A 7 50.54 7.65 -1.76
CA ALA A 7 50.01 6.28 -1.68
C ALA A 7 48.74 6.20 -0.81
N ILE A 8 48.64 6.98 0.27
CA ILE A 8 47.46 7.01 1.14
C ILE A 8 46.27 7.72 0.45
N VAL A 9 46.53 8.82 -0.26
CA VAL A 9 45.49 9.50 -1.06
C VAL A 9 45.02 8.60 -2.21
N SER A 10 45.93 7.88 -2.86
CA SER A 10 45.58 6.93 -3.92
C SER A 10 44.76 5.74 -3.40
N LEU A 11 45.05 5.23 -2.19
CA LEU A 11 44.28 4.15 -1.57
C LEU A 11 42.88 4.60 -1.13
N ILE A 12 42.73 5.84 -0.65
CA ILE A 12 41.42 6.44 -0.33
C ILE A 12 40.61 6.71 -1.61
N VAL A 13 41.25 7.15 -2.70
CA VAL A 13 40.60 7.32 -4.01
C VAL A 13 40.20 5.96 -4.60
N LEU A 14 41.02 4.92 -4.48
CA LEU A 14 40.67 3.56 -4.91
C LEU A 14 39.50 2.97 -4.11
N LEU A 15 39.40 3.24 -2.81
CA LEU A 15 38.25 2.86 -1.98
C LEU A 15 36.97 3.66 -2.33
N LEU A 16 37.10 4.84 -2.96
CA LEU A 16 35.99 5.67 -3.44
C LEU A 16 35.61 5.42 -4.92
N THR A 17 36.35 4.57 -5.64
CA THR A 17 36.07 4.23 -7.06
C THR A 17 35.22 2.97 -7.24
N GLY A 18 34.86 2.27 -6.16
CA GLY A 18 33.95 1.14 -6.24
C GLY A 18 32.52 1.60 -6.40
N CYS A 19 32.06 1.84 -7.64
CA CYS A 19 30.63 1.88 -7.92
C CYS A 19 30.02 0.57 -7.41
N THR A 20 29.26 0.65 -6.32
CA THR A 20 28.66 -0.53 -5.71
C THR A 20 27.26 -0.68 -6.26
N THR A 21 27.00 -1.79 -6.95
CA THR A 21 25.67 -2.15 -7.44
C THR A 21 25.00 -3.11 -6.46
N ILE A 22 23.92 -2.65 -5.85
CA ILE A 22 23.10 -3.47 -4.95
C ILE A 22 21.98 -4.07 -5.77
N LYS A 23 21.95 -5.40 -5.88
CA LYS A 23 20.84 -6.12 -6.53
C LYS A 23 19.75 -6.43 -5.53
N VAL A 24 18.52 -6.05 -5.83
CA VAL A 24 17.34 -6.20 -4.98
C VAL A 24 16.34 -7.12 -5.66
N GLU A 25 16.38 -8.39 -5.26
CA GLU A 25 15.38 -9.40 -5.61
C GLU A 25 14.10 -9.27 -4.76
N GLU A 26 13.01 -9.91 -5.20
CA GLU A 26 11.72 -9.93 -4.49
C GLU A 26 11.83 -10.41 -3.03
N SER A 27 12.72 -11.36 -2.75
CA SER A 27 12.94 -11.87 -1.38
C SER A 27 13.54 -10.82 -0.43
N HIS A 28 14.14 -9.75 -0.95
CA HIS A 28 14.63 -8.62 -0.17
C HIS A 28 13.59 -7.50 -0.04
N PHE A 29 12.47 -7.64 -0.73
CA PHE A 29 11.40 -6.65 -0.76
C PHE A 29 10.16 -7.15 -0.01
N LEU A 30 9.82 -8.43 -0.15
CA LEU A 30 8.68 -9.09 0.49
C LEU A 30 9.17 -9.83 1.74
N TYR A 31 8.71 -9.37 2.91
CA TYR A 31 9.03 -9.97 4.20
C TYR A 31 7.79 -10.66 4.79
N PRO A 32 7.48 -11.90 4.36
CA PRO A 32 6.36 -12.65 4.90
C PRO A 32 6.60 -12.97 6.38
N ASP A 33 5.74 -12.43 7.25
CA ASP A 33 5.77 -12.79 8.67
C ASP A 33 4.85 -13.99 8.93
N LYS A 34 5.47 -15.15 9.19
CA LYS A 34 4.80 -16.41 9.55
C LYS A 34 4.80 -16.68 11.06
N LYS A 35 5.49 -15.87 11.87
CA LYS A 35 5.70 -16.17 13.29
C LYS A 35 4.76 -15.31 14.15
N ILE A 36 4.17 -15.94 15.17
CA ILE A 36 3.47 -15.37 16.34
C ILE A 36 1.93 -15.48 16.34
N THR A 37 1.45 -15.66 17.57
CA THR A 37 0.12 -15.88 18.13
C THR A 37 -0.97 -14.93 17.61
N MET A 38 -2.09 -15.56 17.23
CA MET A 38 -3.36 -14.94 16.90
C MET A 38 -3.77 -13.88 17.92
N ARG A 39 -4.03 -12.67 17.44
CA ARG A 39 -4.94 -11.75 18.12
C ARG A 39 -6.21 -11.73 17.29
N GLU A 40 -7.37 -11.74 17.93
CA GLU A 40 -8.56 -11.34 17.19
C GLU A 40 -8.48 -9.85 16.89
N ILE A 41 -9.15 -9.40 15.84
CA ILE A 41 -9.50 -7.99 15.70
C ILE A 41 -10.37 -7.62 16.90
N GLN A 42 -9.72 -7.02 17.91
CA GLN A 42 -10.32 -6.54 19.14
C GLN A 42 -10.73 -5.07 18.96
N ASN A 43 -11.70 -4.60 19.75
CA ASN A 43 -12.15 -3.20 19.79
C ASN A 43 -12.76 -2.67 18.49
N VAL A 44 -13.52 -3.52 17.79
CA VAL A 44 -14.42 -3.08 16.71
C VAL A 44 -15.74 -2.63 17.36
N ASP A 45 -16.39 -1.61 16.80
CA ASP A 45 -17.72 -1.14 17.23
C ASP A 45 -18.67 -2.31 17.49
N ALA A 46 -19.45 -2.26 18.59
CA ALA A 46 -20.35 -3.34 19.02
C ALA A 46 -21.40 -3.71 17.95
N THR A 47 -21.66 -2.84 16.98
CA THR A 47 -22.60 -3.08 15.88
C THR A 47 -21.96 -3.79 14.67
N ALA A 48 -20.64 -3.91 14.61
CA ALA A 48 -19.94 -4.50 13.50
C ALA A 48 -19.95 -6.04 13.55
N LYS A 49 -20.24 -6.68 12.41
CA LYS A 49 -20.23 -8.14 12.27
C LYS A 49 -18.94 -8.59 11.58
N LYS A 50 -18.11 -9.34 12.30
CA LYS A 50 -16.90 -9.98 11.76
C LYS A 50 -17.25 -11.30 11.08
N GLN A 51 -16.71 -11.53 9.90
CA GLN A 51 -16.81 -12.79 9.16
C GLN A 51 -15.42 -13.17 8.64
N GLU A 52 -14.95 -14.37 8.98
CA GLU A 52 -13.74 -14.92 8.36
C GLU A 52 -13.99 -15.18 6.87
N VAL A 53 -13.01 -14.82 6.05
CA VAL A 53 -13.04 -15.04 4.60
C VAL A 53 -11.89 -15.97 4.22
N THR A 54 -12.22 -16.98 3.43
CA THR A 54 -11.25 -17.89 2.83
C THR A 54 -11.48 -17.90 1.33
N LEU A 55 -10.46 -17.58 0.55
CA LEU A 55 -10.47 -17.69 -0.91
C LEU A 55 -9.44 -18.73 -1.33
N SER A 56 -9.75 -19.50 -2.36
CA SER A 56 -8.81 -20.43 -2.97
C SER A 56 -8.43 -19.90 -4.34
N THR A 57 -7.13 -19.92 -4.65
CA THR A 57 -6.65 -19.65 -6.01
C THR A 57 -6.80 -20.91 -6.86
N ASP A 58 -6.72 -20.77 -8.19
CA ASP A 58 -6.75 -21.90 -9.12
C ASP A 58 -5.60 -22.89 -8.90
N GLU A 59 -4.52 -22.42 -8.28
CA GLU A 59 -3.33 -23.21 -7.91
C GLU A 59 -3.48 -23.95 -6.57
N GLY A 60 -4.64 -23.85 -5.91
CA GLY A 60 -4.88 -24.45 -4.61
C GLY A 60 -4.25 -23.70 -3.42
N ILE A 61 -3.84 -22.44 -3.62
CA ILE A 61 -3.37 -21.58 -2.54
C ILE A 61 -4.57 -21.02 -1.77
N THR A 62 -4.46 -20.98 -0.45
CA THR A 62 -5.53 -20.53 0.44
C THR A 62 -5.19 -19.14 0.96
N LEU A 63 -6.00 -18.15 0.61
CA LEU A 63 -5.94 -16.81 1.16
C LEU A 63 -6.92 -16.68 2.33
N LYS A 64 -6.48 -16.04 3.40
CA LYS A 64 -7.25 -15.85 4.64
C LYS A 64 -7.43 -14.38 4.94
N GLY A 65 -8.57 -14.02 5.51
CA GLY A 65 -8.86 -12.66 5.88
C GLY A 65 -10.13 -12.49 6.70
N THR A 66 -10.54 -11.25 6.88
CA THR A 66 -11.73 -10.90 7.65
C THR A 66 -12.50 -9.80 6.94
N LEU A 67 -13.79 -10.06 6.74
CA LEU A 67 -14.78 -9.07 6.36
C LEU A 67 -15.45 -8.54 7.63
N ILE A 68 -15.43 -7.22 7.79
CA ILE A 68 -16.14 -6.51 8.84
C ILE A 68 -17.30 -5.77 8.18
N LYS A 69 -18.53 -6.10 8.58
CA LYS A 69 -19.74 -5.49 8.04
C LYS A 69 -20.38 -4.55 9.05
N VAL A 70 -20.92 -3.45 8.54
CA VAL A 70 -21.78 -2.53 9.29
C VAL A 70 -23.16 -2.46 8.64
N ALA A 71 -24.19 -2.08 9.39
CA ALA A 71 -25.51 -1.80 8.82
C ALA A 71 -25.42 -0.60 7.87
N ASP A 72 -26.25 -0.56 6.83
CA ASP A 72 -26.37 0.58 5.91
C ASP A 72 -25.04 1.11 5.36
N ALA A 73 -24.12 0.20 5.06
CA ALA A 73 -22.79 0.54 4.58
C ALA A 73 -22.87 1.34 3.26
N ARG A 74 -22.12 2.45 3.20
CA ARG A 74 -22.04 3.36 2.04
C ARG A 74 -21.13 2.81 0.93
N ALA A 75 -20.16 1.98 1.31
CA ALA A 75 -19.17 1.39 0.43
C ALA A 75 -18.54 0.14 1.09
N THR A 76 -17.83 -0.66 0.29
CA THR A 76 -16.93 -1.70 0.77
C THR A 76 -15.48 -1.29 0.49
N VAL A 77 -14.69 -1.15 1.54
CA VAL A 77 -13.25 -0.91 1.45
C VAL A 77 -12.54 -2.26 1.40
N ILE A 78 -11.76 -2.51 0.34
CA ILE A 78 -10.78 -3.59 0.30
C ILE A 78 -9.46 -2.99 0.75
N TYR A 79 -9.00 -3.37 1.95
CA TYR A 79 -7.79 -2.85 2.56
C TYR A 79 -6.62 -3.82 2.39
N PHE A 80 -5.63 -3.41 1.61
CA PHE A 80 -4.36 -4.11 1.45
C PHE A 80 -3.33 -3.48 2.39
N GLY A 81 -2.92 -4.22 3.42
CA GLY A 81 -1.93 -3.73 4.37
C GLY A 81 -0.51 -3.73 3.81
N GLY A 82 0.37 -3.03 4.53
CA GLY A 82 1.79 -2.94 4.22
C GLY A 82 2.56 -4.25 4.41
N ASN A 83 3.88 -4.14 4.34
CA ASN A 83 4.74 -5.28 4.61
C ASN A 83 4.58 -5.75 6.07
N GLN A 84 4.78 -7.04 6.32
CA GLN A 84 4.54 -7.71 7.61
C GLN A 84 3.13 -7.52 8.22
N PHE A 85 2.20 -6.90 7.49
CA PHE A 85 0.82 -6.74 7.92
C PHE A 85 0.15 -8.11 8.00
N ARG A 86 -0.59 -8.31 9.08
CA ARG A 86 -1.39 -9.50 9.34
C ARG A 86 -2.74 -9.06 9.82
N VAL A 87 -3.81 -9.56 9.20
CA VAL A 87 -5.19 -9.16 9.49
C VAL A 87 -5.52 -9.39 10.97
N SER A 88 -5.15 -10.55 11.51
CA SER A 88 -5.38 -10.91 12.91
C SER A 88 -4.62 -9.99 13.88
N ALA A 89 -3.37 -9.66 13.59
CA ALA A 89 -2.54 -8.89 14.52
C ALA A 89 -2.75 -7.37 14.45
N ALA A 90 -2.99 -6.84 13.25
CA ALA A 90 -2.97 -5.40 12.96
C ALA A 90 -4.24 -4.85 12.32
N GLY A 91 -5.19 -5.71 11.90
CA GLY A 91 -6.41 -5.26 11.22
C GLY A 91 -7.36 -4.43 12.09
N GLY A 92 -7.21 -4.47 13.42
CA GLY A 92 -8.00 -3.65 14.36
C GLY A 92 -7.74 -2.15 14.22
N ASP A 93 -6.51 -1.76 13.91
CA ASP A 93 -6.13 -0.35 13.81
C ASP A 93 -6.80 0.37 12.63
N PRO A 94 -6.69 -0.11 11.36
CA PRO A 94 -7.43 0.50 10.26
C PRO A 94 -8.94 0.32 10.43
N ALA A 95 -9.42 -0.82 10.96
CA ALA A 95 -10.85 -1.02 11.19
C ALA A 95 -11.44 0.05 12.13
N LYS A 96 -10.79 0.29 13.28
CA LYS A 96 -11.22 1.30 14.25
C LYS A 96 -11.31 2.70 13.64
N LEU A 97 -10.43 3.03 12.70
CA LEU A 97 -10.34 4.36 12.09
C LEU A 97 -11.28 4.52 10.88
N LEU A 98 -11.62 3.44 10.19
CA LEU A 98 -12.40 3.48 8.95
C LEU A 98 -13.89 3.15 9.13
N LEU A 99 -14.26 2.28 10.08
CA LEU A 99 -15.66 1.93 10.33
C LEU A 99 -16.57 3.13 10.68
N PRO A 100 -16.09 4.19 11.37
CA PRO A 100 -16.91 5.38 11.61
C PRO A 100 -17.43 6.07 10.35
N PHE A 101 -16.88 5.76 9.17
CA PHE A 101 -17.38 6.27 7.88
C PHE A 101 -18.55 5.46 7.29
N GLN A 102 -19.10 4.51 8.06
CA GLN A 102 -20.18 3.62 7.65
C GLN A 102 -19.79 2.77 6.42
N VAL A 103 -18.64 2.11 6.46
CA VAL A 103 -18.15 1.25 5.35
C VAL A 103 -17.94 -0.18 5.83
N ASN A 104 -18.16 -1.14 4.93
CA ASN A 104 -17.64 -2.50 5.14
C ASN A 104 -16.13 -2.48 4.90
N ILE A 105 -15.39 -3.38 5.55
CA ILE A 105 -13.94 -3.51 5.37
C ILE A 105 -13.60 -4.97 5.14
N LEU A 106 -13.04 -5.31 3.98
CA LEU A 106 -12.40 -6.58 3.71
C LEU A 106 -10.90 -6.42 3.79
N MET A 107 -10.26 -7.19 4.67
CA MET A 107 -8.81 -7.31 4.76
C MET A 107 -8.41 -8.74 4.51
N MET A 108 -7.37 -8.96 3.70
CA MET A 108 -6.82 -10.28 3.42
C MET A 108 -5.33 -10.28 3.74
N ASP A 109 -4.85 -11.36 4.35
CA ASP A 109 -3.42 -11.62 4.45
C ASP A 109 -2.88 -11.91 3.04
N HIS A 110 -1.80 -11.23 2.66
CA HIS A 110 -1.09 -11.51 1.41
C HIS A 110 -0.64 -12.98 1.36
N ARG A 111 -0.48 -13.55 0.16
CA ARG A 111 0.03 -14.93 0.01
C ARG A 111 1.33 -15.14 0.78
N GLY A 112 1.38 -16.18 1.61
CA GLY A 112 2.52 -16.50 2.46
C GLY A 112 2.69 -15.61 3.71
N TYR A 113 1.78 -14.65 3.96
CA TYR A 113 1.72 -13.83 5.16
C TYR A 113 0.62 -14.35 6.09
N GLY A 114 0.78 -14.13 7.40
CA GLY A 114 -0.28 -14.41 8.37
C GLY A 114 -0.82 -15.83 8.24
N LEU A 115 -2.13 -15.95 7.98
CA LEU A 115 -2.81 -17.23 7.81
C LEU A 115 -2.91 -17.71 6.34
N SER A 116 -2.51 -16.88 5.38
CA SER A 116 -2.51 -17.24 3.97
C SER A 116 -1.34 -18.19 3.66
N SER A 117 -1.61 -19.25 2.90
CA SER A 117 -0.59 -20.23 2.51
C SER A 117 0.25 -19.74 1.32
N GLY A 118 1.22 -20.56 0.89
CA GLY A 118 2.04 -20.29 -0.31
C GLY A 118 3.29 -19.46 -0.06
N VAL A 119 3.86 -18.94 -1.15
CA VAL A 119 5.08 -18.12 -1.20
C VAL A 119 4.76 -16.80 -1.89
N PRO A 120 5.13 -15.65 -1.29
CA PRO A 120 4.88 -14.36 -1.92
C PRO A 120 5.80 -14.11 -3.11
N SER A 121 5.24 -13.51 -4.15
CA SER A 121 5.92 -12.79 -5.23
C SER A 121 5.03 -11.63 -5.65
N VAL A 122 5.57 -10.57 -6.24
CA VAL A 122 4.80 -9.42 -6.74
C VAL A 122 3.70 -9.90 -7.70
N ALA A 123 4.01 -10.85 -8.59
CA ALA A 123 3.03 -11.44 -9.50
C ALA A 123 1.89 -12.14 -8.76
N ASN A 124 2.20 -12.94 -7.74
CA ASN A 124 1.21 -13.63 -6.92
C ASN A 124 0.32 -12.64 -6.16
N LEU A 125 0.94 -11.65 -5.49
CA LEU A 125 0.23 -10.63 -4.72
C LEU A 125 -0.74 -9.83 -5.61
N LYS A 126 -0.30 -9.50 -6.83
CA LYS A 126 -1.13 -8.85 -7.86
C LYS A 126 -2.31 -9.72 -8.28
N ALA A 127 -2.09 -10.99 -8.62
CA ALA A 127 -3.14 -11.92 -9.03
C ALA A 127 -4.17 -12.15 -7.91
N ASP A 128 -3.69 -12.37 -6.69
CA ASP A 128 -4.52 -12.57 -5.51
C ASP A 128 -5.39 -11.35 -5.20
N ALA A 129 -4.86 -10.14 -5.40
CA ALA A 129 -5.62 -8.91 -5.20
C ALA A 129 -6.78 -8.75 -6.19
N LEU A 130 -6.61 -9.19 -7.44
CA LEU A 130 -7.71 -9.23 -8.42
C LEU A 130 -8.78 -10.24 -7.99
N LEU A 131 -8.38 -11.42 -7.52
CA LEU A 131 -9.31 -12.42 -6.98
C LEU A 131 -10.12 -11.85 -5.80
N VAL A 132 -9.48 -11.10 -4.90
CA VAL A 132 -10.15 -10.45 -3.76
C VAL A 132 -11.15 -9.39 -4.23
N PHE A 133 -10.78 -8.58 -5.23
CA PHE A 133 -11.71 -7.61 -5.83
C PHE A 133 -12.93 -8.28 -6.47
N ASP A 134 -12.67 -9.29 -7.30
CA ASP A 134 -13.71 -10.02 -8.03
C ASP A 134 -14.64 -10.76 -7.06
N TYR A 135 -14.11 -11.28 -5.94
CA TYR A 135 -14.93 -11.83 -4.85
C TYR A 135 -15.90 -10.79 -4.26
N VAL A 136 -15.44 -9.58 -3.96
CA VAL A 136 -16.33 -8.52 -3.45
C VAL A 136 -17.38 -8.13 -4.47
N LYS A 137 -17.00 -7.99 -5.75
CA LYS A 137 -17.94 -7.64 -6.83
C LYS A 137 -18.92 -8.75 -7.17
N GLY A 138 -18.55 -10.01 -7.02
CA GLY A 138 -19.41 -11.17 -7.28
C GLY A 138 -20.32 -11.55 -6.12
N ARG A 139 -20.06 -11.06 -4.91
CA ARG A 139 -20.81 -11.42 -3.71
C ARG A 139 -22.08 -10.58 -3.57
N ALA A 140 -23.24 -11.23 -3.55
CA ALA A 140 -24.56 -10.57 -3.65
C ALA A 140 -24.78 -9.44 -2.61
N ASP A 141 -24.39 -9.63 -1.35
CA ASP A 141 -24.57 -8.64 -0.28
C ASP A 141 -23.56 -7.47 -0.29
N LEU A 142 -22.57 -7.50 -1.19
CA LEU A 142 -21.55 -6.44 -1.35
C LEU A 142 -21.57 -5.80 -2.74
N SER A 143 -22.00 -6.55 -3.76
CA SER A 143 -21.89 -6.20 -5.18
C SER A 143 -22.54 -4.87 -5.59
N THR A 144 -23.60 -4.47 -4.88
CA THR A 144 -24.37 -3.24 -5.10
C THR A 144 -23.69 -2.00 -4.50
N LEU A 145 -22.73 -2.19 -3.59
CA LEU A 145 -22.01 -1.10 -2.95
C LEU A 145 -20.83 -0.65 -3.82
N PRO A 146 -20.45 0.63 -3.76
CA PRO A 146 -19.18 1.08 -4.28
C PRO A 146 -18.01 0.35 -3.61
N VAL A 147 -16.95 0.08 -4.38
CA VAL A 147 -15.72 -0.56 -3.91
C VAL A 147 -14.59 0.45 -3.89
N VAL A 148 -14.04 0.68 -2.69
CA VAL A 148 -12.85 1.51 -2.46
C VAL A 148 -11.66 0.59 -2.28
N ILE A 149 -10.59 0.78 -3.05
CA ILE A 149 -9.34 0.07 -2.81
C ILE A 149 -8.43 0.95 -1.97
N HIS A 150 -8.05 0.48 -0.79
CA HIS A 150 -7.18 1.20 0.12
C HIS A 150 -5.91 0.38 0.34
N GLY A 151 -4.77 0.91 -0.10
CA GLY A 151 -3.48 0.26 0.09
C GLY A 151 -2.54 1.06 0.97
N HIS A 152 -1.96 0.41 1.98
CA HIS A 152 -0.91 0.99 2.83
C HIS A 152 0.47 0.45 2.45
N SER A 153 1.46 1.33 2.23
CA SER A 153 2.85 0.92 1.99
C SER A 153 2.96 -0.07 0.82
N LEU A 154 3.45 -1.30 1.04
CA LEU A 154 3.40 -2.41 0.05
C LEU A 154 2.00 -2.58 -0.55
N GLY A 155 0.95 -2.52 0.26
CA GLY A 155 -0.43 -2.63 -0.18
C GLY A 155 -0.86 -1.52 -1.13
N SER A 156 -0.21 -0.35 -1.11
CA SER A 156 -0.50 0.74 -2.07
C SER A 156 -0.10 0.39 -3.50
N MET A 157 0.96 -0.41 -3.68
CA MET A 157 1.37 -0.94 -4.98
C MET A 157 0.33 -1.93 -5.53
N ILE A 158 -0.18 -2.78 -4.64
CA ILE A 158 -1.22 -3.76 -4.95
C ILE A 158 -2.53 -3.05 -5.30
N ALA A 159 -2.90 -2.03 -4.50
CA ALA A 159 -4.08 -1.21 -4.73
C ALA A 159 -4.04 -0.48 -6.09
N GLY A 160 -2.90 0.14 -6.42
CA GLY A 160 -2.68 0.76 -7.72
C GLY A 160 -2.81 -0.25 -8.87
N TYR A 161 -2.25 -1.46 -8.70
CA TYR A 161 -2.41 -2.51 -9.71
C TYR A 161 -3.88 -2.90 -9.90
N VAL A 162 -4.65 -3.14 -8.84
CA VAL A 162 -6.09 -3.42 -8.96
C VAL A 162 -6.81 -2.31 -9.72
N ALA A 163 -6.54 -1.04 -9.39
CA ALA A 163 -7.14 0.11 -10.06
C ALA A 163 -6.75 0.23 -11.55
N SER A 164 -5.61 -0.36 -11.96
CA SER A 164 -5.21 -0.42 -13.38
C SER A 164 -5.91 -1.54 -14.17
N GLN A 165 -6.41 -2.56 -13.48
CA GLN A 165 -6.97 -3.78 -14.09
C GLN A 165 -8.49 -3.90 -13.91
N ARG A 166 -9.08 -3.11 -13.02
CA ARG A 166 -10.49 -3.17 -12.63
C ARG A 166 -11.06 -1.76 -12.47
N ASN A 167 -12.35 -1.64 -12.75
CA ASN A 167 -13.11 -0.43 -12.49
C ASN A 167 -13.42 -0.33 -10.99
N VAL A 168 -12.54 0.34 -10.25
CA VAL A 168 -12.73 0.64 -8.83
C VAL A 168 -13.49 1.97 -8.69
N ASP A 169 -14.30 2.10 -7.64
CA ASP A 169 -15.09 3.33 -7.43
C ASP A 169 -14.27 4.44 -6.76
N ALA A 170 -13.22 4.08 -6.00
CA ALA A 170 -12.23 5.00 -5.48
C ALA A 170 -10.92 4.28 -5.13
N LEU A 171 -9.83 5.05 -5.07
CA LEU A 171 -8.50 4.59 -4.72
C LEU A 171 -7.94 5.42 -3.56
N VAL A 172 -7.43 4.75 -2.53
CA VAL A 172 -6.70 5.35 -1.41
C VAL A 172 -5.29 4.79 -1.36
N LEU A 173 -4.30 5.67 -1.47
CA LEU A 173 -2.88 5.35 -1.39
C LEU A 173 -2.32 5.94 -0.09
N GLU A 174 -2.09 5.09 0.92
CA GLU A 174 -1.56 5.47 2.24
C GLU A 174 -0.08 5.11 2.36
N GLY A 175 0.78 6.06 2.76
CA GLY A 175 2.21 5.83 2.92
C GLY A 175 2.81 5.20 1.66
N SER A 176 2.43 5.74 0.50
CA SER A 176 2.64 5.11 -0.79
C SER A 176 4.00 5.44 -1.40
N VAL A 177 4.43 4.61 -2.34
CA VAL A 177 5.56 4.89 -3.21
C VAL A 177 5.07 5.33 -4.60
N THR A 178 5.91 6.05 -5.32
CA THR A 178 5.73 6.35 -6.73
C THR A 178 6.12 5.16 -7.61
N ASN A 179 7.41 4.95 -7.80
CA ASN A 179 8.03 3.76 -8.37
C ASN A 179 9.31 3.44 -7.58
N VAL A 180 9.88 2.26 -7.80
CA VAL A 180 11.03 1.78 -7.00
C VAL A 180 12.30 2.60 -7.21
N GLU A 181 12.48 3.20 -8.37
CA GLU A 181 13.61 4.08 -8.68
C GLU A 181 13.55 5.38 -7.87
N GLN A 182 12.42 6.09 -7.94
CA GLN A 182 12.22 7.32 -7.17
C GLN A 182 12.20 7.06 -5.66
N MET A 183 11.59 5.96 -5.20
CA MET A 183 11.63 5.55 -3.79
C MET A 183 13.09 5.42 -3.32
N THR A 184 13.93 4.77 -4.12
CA THR A 184 15.35 4.58 -3.83
C THR A 184 16.11 5.90 -3.83
N ALA A 185 15.89 6.72 -4.84
CA ALA A 185 16.53 8.03 -4.97
C ALA A 185 16.17 8.99 -3.84
N ALA A 186 15.00 8.86 -3.23
CA ALA A 186 14.56 9.62 -2.06
C ALA A 186 15.23 9.16 -0.75
N ARG A 187 15.68 7.90 -0.69
CA ARG A 187 16.34 7.31 0.50
C ARG A 187 17.85 7.39 0.48
N ILE A 188 18.48 7.40 -0.71
CA ILE A 188 19.94 7.50 -0.83
C ILE A 188 20.38 8.95 -0.57
N PRO A 189 21.25 9.20 0.43
CA PRO A 189 21.80 10.53 0.67
C PRO A 189 22.48 11.09 -0.58
N TRP A 190 22.32 12.39 -0.83
CA TRP A 190 22.80 13.04 -2.07
C TRP A 190 24.29 12.78 -2.37
N PHE A 191 25.13 12.72 -1.33
CA PHE A 191 26.57 12.49 -1.46
C PHE A 191 26.92 11.03 -1.79
N ALA A 192 26.02 10.08 -1.55
CA ALA A 192 26.21 8.67 -1.86
C ALA A 192 25.71 8.28 -3.27
N LYS A 193 24.85 9.11 -3.87
CA LYS A 193 24.28 8.88 -5.22
C LYS A 193 25.32 8.60 -6.33
N PRO A 194 26.50 9.26 -6.37
CA PRO A 194 27.50 8.96 -7.41
C PRO A 194 28.16 7.58 -7.25
N PHE A 195 28.07 6.96 -6.09
CA PHE A 195 28.85 5.77 -5.72
C PHE A 195 28.00 4.50 -5.54
N VAL A 196 26.68 4.65 -5.48
CA VAL A 196 25.73 3.55 -5.23
C VAL A 196 24.73 3.49 -6.37
N SER A 197 24.65 2.36 -7.05
CA SER A 197 23.54 2.01 -7.94
C SER A 197 22.72 0.88 -7.33
N VAL A 198 21.41 0.89 -7.59
CA VAL A 198 20.50 -0.15 -7.13
C VAL A 198 19.77 -0.71 -8.34
N GLU A 199 19.87 -2.02 -8.53
CA GLU A 199 19.17 -2.75 -9.59
C GLU A 199 18.06 -3.60 -8.95
N PHE A 200 16.83 -3.42 -9.41
CA PHE A 200 15.68 -4.21 -8.97
C PHE A 200 15.38 -5.33 -9.96
N SER A 201 14.79 -6.42 -9.47
CA SER A 201 14.21 -7.43 -10.37
C SER A 201 13.14 -6.83 -11.27
N GLU A 202 12.90 -7.47 -12.42
CA GLU A 202 11.94 -7.00 -13.42
C GLU A 202 10.53 -6.86 -12.83
N GLU A 203 10.12 -7.79 -11.98
CA GLU A 203 8.81 -7.81 -11.32
C GLU A 203 8.60 -6.59 -10.43
N ILE A 204 9.65 -6.16 -9.73
CA ILE A 204 9.64 -4.97 -8.87
C ILE A 204 9.62 -3.70 -9.72
N ASN A 205 10.39 -3.64 -10.80
CA ASN A 205 10.42 -2.48 -11.71
C ASN A 205 9.07 -2.20 -12.38
N GLN A 206 8.23 -3.22 -12.55
CA GLN A 206 6.88 -3.07 -13.08
C GLN A 206 5.88 -2.46 -12.09
N VAL A 207 6.29 -2.17 -10.85
CA VAL A 207 5.47 -1.47 -9.88
C VAL A 207 5.65 0.04 -10.01
N ASP A 208 4.62 0.70 -10.54
CA ASP A 208 4.67 2.11 -10.87
C ASP A 208 3.29 2.78 -10.68
N ASN A 209 3.07 3.34 -9.50
CA ASN A 209 1.85 4.08 -9.19
C ASN A 209 1.75 5.38 -9.99
N LEU A 210 2.86 5.99 -10.43
CA LEU A 210 2.78 7.18 -11.29
C LEU A 210 2.11 6.84 -12.62
N LYS A 211 2.50 5.73 -13.25
CA LYS A 211 1.86 5.23 -14.48
C LYS A 211 0.38 4.93 -14.28
N VAL A 212 0.01 4.29 -13.16
CA VAL A 212 -1.39 4.04 -12.82
C VAL A 212 -2.16 5.36 -12.74
N LEU A 213 -1.62 6.35 -12.03
CA LEU A 213 -2.28 7.62 -11.80
C LEU A 213 -2.32 8.55 -13.04
N GLN A 214 -1.55 8.25 -14.09
CA GLN A 214 -1.68 8.94 -15.39
C GLN A 214 -2.99 8.61 -16.12
N VAL A 215 -3.59 7.45 -15.85
CA VAL A 215 -4.81 6.98 -16.53
C VAL A 215 -5.99 6.80 -15.58
N TYR A 216 -5.75 6.79 -14.27
CA TYR A 216 -6.80 6.67 -13.27
C TYR A 216 -7.60 7.98 -13.11
N GLN A 217 -8.92 7.90 -13.31
CA GLN A 217 -9.82 9.06 -13.35
C GLN A 217 -10.82 9.14 -12.19
N ALA A 218 -11.10 8.03 -11.51
CA ALA A 218 -12.04 7.98 -10.40
C ALA A 218 -11.50 8.72 -9.15
N PRO A 219 -12.32 8.94 -8.09
CA PRO A 219 -11.86 9.59 -6.87
C PRO A 219 -10.56 8.99 -6.31
N LEU A 220 -9.63 9.87 -5.93
CA LEU A 220 -8.30 9.54 -5.42
C LEU A 220 -8.03 10.26 -4.11
N LEU A 221 -7.61 9.52 -3.09
CA LEU A 221 -7.08 10.08 -1.85
C LEU A 221 -5.67 9.55 -1.59
N ILE A 222 -4.70 10.45 -1.53
CA ILE A 222 -3.32 10.13 -1.15
C ILE A 222 -3.12 10.59 0.29
N ILE A 223 -2.65 9.69 1.16
CA ILE A 223 -2.44 9.94 2.59
C ILE A 223 -0.98 9.64 2.93
N THR A 224 -0.33 10.54 3.67
CA THR A 224 1.02 10.29 4.21
C THR A 224 1.20 10.95 5.57
N GLY A 225 2.15 10.46 6.36
CA GLY A 225 2.56 11.12 7.61
C GLY A 225 3.62 12.19 7.34
N GLU A 226 3.50 13.37 7.95
CA GLU A 226 4.48 14.46 7.80
C GLU A 226 5.92 14.04 8.16
N LYS A 227 6.07 13.09 9.08
CA LYS A 227 7.35 12.56 9.57
C LYS A 227 7.59 11.13 9.11
N ASP A 228 7.00 10.74 7.98
CA ASP A 228 7.26 9.45 7.36
C ASP A 228 8.68 9.42 6.79
N THR A 229 9.51 8.51 7.30
CA THR A 229 10.88 8.31 6.82
C THR A 229 11.01 7.07 5.95
N GLN A 230 9.96 6.25 5.85
CA GLN A 230 9.94 5.09 4.97
C GLN A 230 9.46 5.50 3.58
N THR A 231 8.33 6.19 3.51
CA THR A 231 7.82 6.79 2.27
C THR A 231 7.68 8.28 2.48
N PRO A 232 8.77 9.05 2.27
CA PRO A 232 8.78 10.47 2.55
C PRO A 232 7.63 11.23 1.87
N PRO A 233 7.07 12.29 2.51
CA PRO A 233 5.94 13.03 1.98
C PRO A 233 6.09 13.52 0.53
N GLU A 234 7.33 13.77 0.10
CA GLU A 234 7.67 14.17 -1.26
C GLU A 234 7.17 13.16 -2.31
N LEU A 235 7.14 11.86 -1.98
CA LEU A 235 6.58 10.84 -2.88
C LEU A 235 5.06 10.98 -3.02
N ALA A 236 4.37 11.30 -1.92
CA ALA A 236 2.92 11.53 -1.94
C ALA A 236 2.56 12.83 -2.69
N GLU A 237 3.39 13.86 -2.53
CA GLU A 237 3.29 15.10 -3.31
C GLU A 237 3.49 14.84 -4.80
N ASP A 238 4.50 14.05 -5.18
CA ASP A 238 4.77 13.70 -6.58
C ASP A 238 3.62 12.91 -7.22
N LEU A 239 3.09 11.91 -6.51
CA LEU A 239 1.87 11.18 -6.90
C LEU A 239 0.70 12.15 -7.14
N TYR A 240 0.47 13.07 -6.19
CA TYR A 240 -0.64 14.01 -6.29
C TYR A 240 -0.48 14.97 -7.47
N GLN A 241 0.72 15.50 -7.69
CA GLN A 241 1.00 16.40 -8.81
C GLN A 241 0.76 15.73 -10.15
N HIS A 242 1.20 14.47 -10.29
CA HIS A 242 1.14 13.74 -11.55
C HIS A 242 -0.22 13.06 -11.82
N ALA A 243 -1.04 12.81 -10.80
CA ALA A 243 -2.35 12.18 -10.97
C ALA A 243 -3.28 12.98 -11.89
N LYS A 244 -3.97 12.27 -12.81
CA LYS A 244 -4.91 12.88 -13.78
C LYS A 244 -6.36 12.93 -13.32
N SER A 245 -6.73 12.17 -12.28
CA SER A 245 -8.04 12.27 -11.65
C SER A 245 -8.37 13.71 -11.29
N GLN A 246 -9.56 14.15 -11.67
CA GLN A 246 -10.09 15.48 -11.35
C GLN A 246 -10.60 15.57 -9.90
N GLN A 247 -10.84 14.41 -9.28
CA GLN A 247 -11.31 14.27 -7.90
C GLN A 247 -10.19 13.69 -7.04
N LYS A 248 -9.07 14.41 -6.98
CA LYS A 248 -7.90 14.01 -6.18
C LYS A 248 -7.73 14.85 -4.92
N GLN A 249 -7.23 14.21 -3.86
CA GLN A 249 -6.92 14.83 -2.59
C GLN A 249 -5.54 14.37 -2.12
N LEU A 250 -4.79 15.27 -1.47
CA LEU A 250 -3.57 14.95 -0.74
C LEU A 250 -3.77 15.32 0.73
N TYR A 251 -3.54 14.36 1.61
CA TYR A 251 -3.59 14.56 3.05
C TYR A 251 -2.24 14.22 3.70
N ILE A 252 -1.54 15.27 4.15
CA ILE A 252 -0.31 15.14 4.94
C ILE A 252 -0.68 15.26 6.43
N ALA A 253 -0.64 14.12 7.14
CA ALA A 253 -1.01 14.03 8.53
C ALA A 253 0.10 14.60 9.43
N LYS A 254 -0.13 15.81 9.96
CA LYS A 254 0.82 16.55 10.81
C LYS A 254 1.31 15.74 12.01
N GLY A 255 2.62 15.67 12.19
CA GLY A 255 3.30 14.95 13.26
C GLY A 255 3.17 13.43 13.22
N LYS A 256 2.58 12.86 12.17
CA LYS A 256 2.41 11.41 12.01
C LYS A 256 3.56 10.79 11.21
N HIS A 257 3.75 9.50 11.39
CA HIS A 257 4.77 8.67 10.77
C HIS A 257 4.11 7.59 9.89
N HIS A 258 4.93 6.76 9.24
CA HIS A 258 4.51 5.74 8.27
C HIS A 258 3.34 4.84 8.72
N SER A 259 3.30 4.47 10.00
CA SER A 259 2.35 3.49 10.52
C SER A 259 1.14 4.10 11.24
N ASN A 260 1.02 5.43 11.28
CA ASN A 260 -0.06 6.08 12.04
C ASN A 260 -0.67 7.31 11.37
N ALA A 261 -0.50 7.46 10.05
CA ALA A 261 -1.04 8.59 9.28
C ALA A 261 -2.57 8.72 9.43
N LEU A 262 -3.31 7.60 9.45
CA LEU A 262 -4.76 7.59 9.68
C LEU A 262 -5.19 8.17 11.04
N THR A 263 -4.32 8.24 12.03
CA THR A 263 -4.66 8.83 13.34
C THR A 263 -4.62 10.37 13.36
N GLY A 264 -4.41 11.00 12.20
CA GLY A 264 -4.37 12.45 12.07
C GLY A 264 -5.76 13.10 12.12
N LYS A 265 -5.82 14.34 12.63
CA LYS A 265 -7.08 15.04 12.96
C LYS A 265 -8.01 15.29 11.76
N GLN A 266 -7.48 15.38 10.55
CA GLN A 266 -8.25 15.70 9.34
C GLN A 266 -8.62 14.46 8.52
N LEU A 267 -8.32 13.25 9.01
CA LEU A 267 -8.71 12.02 8.29
C LEU A 267 -10.20 12.03 7.94
N ALA A 268 -11.04 12.40 8.90
CA ALA A 268 -12.49 12.37 8.71
C ALA A 268 -12.95 13.27 7.57
N THR A 269 -12.41 14.49 7.48
CA THR A 269 -12.72 15.42 6.39
C THR A 269 -12.38 14.84 5.02
N HIS A 270 -11.19 14.26 4.86
CA HIS A 270 -10.73 13.74 3.58
C HIS A 270 -11.46 12.47 3.16
N TYR A 271 -11.71 11.56 4.10
CA TYR A 271 -12.39 10.30 3.82
C TYR A 271 -13.88 10.52 3.52
N GLU A 272 -14.55 11.43 4.23
CA GLU A 272 -15.94 11.81 3.91
C GLU A 272 -16.05 12.46 2.52
N GLN A 273 -15.10 13.33 2.18
CA GLN A 273 -15.06 13.95 0.87
C GLN A 273 -14.85 12.90 -0.23
N LEU A 274 -14.00 11.90 -0.01
CA LEU A 274 -13.81 10.78 -0.94
C LEU A 274 -15.13 10.02 -1.16
N LEU A 275 -15.82 9.63 -0.08
CA LEU A 275 -17.09 8.91 -0.17
C LEU A 275 -18.18 9.74 -0.86
N LYS A 276 -18.20 11.06 -0.66
CA LYS A 276 -19.11 11.96 -1.37
C LYS A 276 -18.83 12.00 -2.88
N GLN A 277 -17.56 12.04 -3.29
CA GLN A 277 -17.16 12.06 -4.70
C GLN A 277 -17.58 10.78 -5.44
N ILE A 278 -17.58 9.63 -4.76
CA ILE A 278 -18.08 8.36 -5.32
C ILE A 278 -19.56 8.48 -5.71
N THR A 279 -20.41 8.97 -4.81
CA THR A 279 -21.86 9.10 -5.06
C THR A 279 -22.15 10.05 -6.22
N LEU A 280 -21.43 11.18 -6.29
CA LEU A 280 -21.59 12.16 -7.37
C LEU A 280 -21.22 11.58 -8.75
N SER A 281 -20.14 10.82 -8.82
CA SER A 281 -19.65 10.24 -10.09
C SER A 281 -20.56 9.15 -10.66
N LYS A 282 -21.44 8.56 -9.84
CA LYS A 282 -22.47 7.60 -10.29
C LYS A 282 -23.76 8.26 -10.76
N SER A 283 -23.92 9.56 -10.48
CA SER A 283 -25.15 10.32 -10.79
C SER A 283 -25.02 11.14 -12.08
N SER A 284 -23.81 11.19 -12.65
CA SER A 284 -23.43 11.87 -13.90
C SER A 284 -23.25 10.87 -15.04
#